data_AF-A0A379T8W6-F1
#
_entry.id   AF-A0A379T8W6-F1
#
_cell.length_a   1.000
_cell.length_b   1.000
_cell.length_c   1.000
_cell.angle_alpha   90.00
_cell.angle_beta   90.00
_cell.angle_gamma   90.00
#
_symmetry.space_group_name_H-M   'P 1'
#
loop_
_entity.id
_entity.type
_entity.pdbx_description
1 polymer ?
#
loop_
_entity_poly.entity_id
_entity_poly.type
_entity_poly.pdbx_seq_one_letter_code
_entity_poly.pdbx_strand_id
1 'polypeptide(L)'
;MPQGLAWEIYAGVLPNPTISVVQEGLKVFTQSGADYLIAIGGGSPQDTCKAIGIISNNPEFADVRSLEGLSPTRKPSVPIMAIPTTAGTAAEVTINYVITDEEKRRKFVCVDPHDIPQAAFIDADMMDGMPPALKAATGVDALTHAIEGYITRSAWALTDALHIKAIEIIAGALRGAVAGEKRGRRGDGAGAIRCRDGVFQCGAGAGAWDGASAGRVLQHAARRRECYFASACDAFQCRAYPPRNSVILRGRWREGGRIES
;
A
#
# COMPACT_ATOMS: atom_id res chain seq x y z
N MET A 1 25.42 17.91 -9.50
CA MET A 1 26.41 16.90 -9.05
C MET A 1 25.62 15.79 -8.39
N PRO A 2 25.71 14.51 -8.80
CA PRO A 2 25.18 13.43 -7.97
C PRO A 2 25.91 13.47 -6.63
N GLN A 3 25.21 13.35 -5.49
CA GLN A 3 25.76 13.63 -4.15
C GLN A 3 26.87 12.68 -3.67
N GLY A 4 27.52 11.90 -4.55
CA GLY A 4 28.62 11.00 -4.17
C GLY A 4 28.19 9.85 -3.25
N LEU A 5 26.89 9.53 -3.20
CA LEU A 5 26.35 8.46 -2.36
C LEU A 5 26.62 7.10 -3.02
N ALA A 6 27.32 6.23 -2.30
CA ALA A 6 27.53 4.85 -2.70
C ALA A 6 26.22 4.07 -2.61
N TRP A 7 26.00 3.13 -3.53
CA TRP A 7 24.81 2.29 -3.56
C TRP A 7 25.12 0.94 -4.17
N GLU A 8 24.36 -0.06 -3.73
CA GLU A 8 24.29 -1.38 -4.37
C GLU A 8 22.82 -1.72 -4.65
N ILE A 9 22.58 -2.57 -5.66
CA ILE A 9 21.22 -2.94 -6.08
C ILE A 9 21.00 -4.42 -5.81
N TYR A 10 19.88 -4.70 -5.14
CA TYR A 10 19.23 -6.01 -5.16
C TYR A 10 17.96 -5.94 -6.01
N ALA A 11 17.96 -6.61 -7.17
CA ALA A 11 16.84 -6.61 -8.12
C ALA A 11 16.12 -7.98 -8.19
N GLY A 12 16.37 -8.89 -7.25
CA GLY A 12 15.80 -10.24 -7.21
C GLY A 12 14.35 -10.31 -6.73
N VAL A 13 13.68 -9.18 -6.51
CA VAL A 13 12.31 -9.16 -5.95
C VAL A 13 11.29 -9.63 -6.98
N LEU A 14 10.47 -10.59 -6.58
CA LEU A 14 9.36 -11.11 -7.37
C LEU A 14 8.01 -10.57 -6.86
N PRO A 15 6.96 -10.50 -7.72
CA PRO A 15 5.60 -10.23 -7.28
C PRO A 15 5.14 -11.25 -6.23
N ASN A 16 4.59 -10.77 -5.12
CA ASN A 16 4.31 -11.59 -3.92
C ASN A 16 5.60 -12.17 -3.35
N PRO A 17 6.42 -11.36 -2.66
CA PRO A 17 7.76 -11.76 -2.27
C PRO A 17 7.71 -12.96 -1.34
N THR A 18 8.64 -13.88 -1.53
CA THR A 18 8.72 -15.15 -0.79
C THR A 18 9.75 -15.05 0.33
N ILE A 19 9.71 -15.99 1.26
CA ILE A 19 10.74 -16.12 2.32
C ILE A 19 12.14 -16.23 1.71
N SER A 20 12.28 -16.98 0.62
CA SER A 20 13.56 -17.15 -0.10
C SER A 20 14.09 -15.83 -0.67
N VAL A 21 13.22 -15.01 -1.27
CA VAL A 21 13.59 -13.67 -1.80
C VAL A 21 14.04 -12.73 -0.69
N VAL A 22 13.41 -12.78 0.49
CA VAL A 22 13.82 -11.99 1.66
C VAL A 22 15.19 -12.44 2.16
N GLN A 23 15.42 -13.75 2.29
CA GLN A 23 16.70 -14.29 2.75
C GLN A 23 17.85 -14.00 1.78
N GLU A 24 17.60 -14.05 0.48
CA GLU A 24 18.57 -13.65 -0.55
C GLU A 24 18.91 -12.16 -0.43
N GLY A 25 17.90 -11.29 -0.35
CA GLY A 25 18.11 -9.86 -0.20
C GLY A 25 18.81 -9.48 1.11
N LEU A 26 18.53 -10.19 2.20
CA LEU A 26 19.21 -10.01 3.49
C LEU A 26 20.71 -10.34 3.39
N LYS A 27 21.05 -11.41 2.66
CA LYS A 27 22.45 -11.76 2.40
C LYS A 27 23.16 -10.68 1.60
N VAL A 28 22.52 -10.15 0.55
CA VAL A 28 23.08 -9.05 -0.26
C VAL A 28 23.27 -7.80 0.60
N PHE A 29 22.27 -7.42 1.40
CA PHE A 29 22.37 -6.26 2.31
C PHE A 29 23.50 -6.42 3.34
N THR A 30 23.67 -7.62 3.90
CA THR A 30 24.75 -7.89 4.86
C THR A 30 26.13 -7.80 4.20
N GLN A 31 26.25 -8.22 2.94
CA GLN A 31 27.50 -8.21 2.18
C GLN A 31 27.88 -6.83 1.64
N SER A 32 26.90 -5.99 1.32
CA SER A 32 27.12 -4.64 0.79
C SER A 32 27.73 -3.68 1.81
N GLY A 33 27.59 -3.98 3.10
CA GLY A 33 28.01 -3.07 4.18
C GLY A 33 27.17 -1.78 4.22
N ALA A 34 26.00 -1.77 3.58
CA ALA A 34 25.09 -0.63 3.59
C ALA A 34 24.52 -0.38 4.99
N ASP A 35 24.27 0.89 5.30
CA ASP A 35 23.77 1.40 6.58
C ASP A 35 22.29 1.84 6.50
N TYR A 36 21.72 1.92 5.30
CA TYR A 36 20.31 2.19 5.05
C TYR A 36 19.81 1.45 3.80
N LEU A 37 18.49 1.41 3.64
CA LEU A 37 17.82 0.80 2.50
C LEU A 37 17.01 1.82 1.70
N ILE A 38 16.98 1.68 0.38
CA ILE A 38 16.05 2.39 -0.50
C ILE A 38 15.14 1.37 -1.20
N ALA A 39 13.85 1.43 -0.90
CA ALA A 39 12.85 0.60 -1.55
C ALA A 39 12.31 1.32 -2.80
N ILE A 40 12.66 0.86 -3.99
CA ILE A 40 12.12 1.40 -5.25
C ILE A 40 11.20 0.36 -5.87
N GLY A 41 9.89 0.65 -5.95
CA GLY A 41 8.92 -0.33 -6.43
C GLY A 41 7.50 -0.13 -5.93
N GLY A 42 6.61 -1.06 -6.30
CA GLY A 42 5.31 -1.21 -5.64
C GLY A 42 5.43 -1.96 -4.30
N GLY A 43 4.31 -2.50 -3.80
CA GLY A 43 4.30 -3.21 -2.51
C GLY A 43 5.29 -4.37 -2.40
N SER A 44 5.55 -5.14 -3.46
CA SER A 44 6.46 -6.30 -3.35
C SER A 44 7.92 -5.92 -3.00
N PRO A 45 8.57 -4.98 -3.70
CA PRO A 45 9.88 -4.45 -3.26
C PRO A 45 9.86 -3.77 -1.89
N GLN A 46 8.80 -3.04 -1.56
CA GLN A 46 8.71 -2.35 -0.27
C GLN A 46 8.57 -3.32 0.89
N ASP A 47 7.70 -4.34 0.77
CA ASP A 47 7.52 -5.39 1.77
C ASP A 47 8.79 -6.22 1.97
N THR A 48 9.50 -6.52 0.87
CA THR A 48 10.79 -7.21 0.93
C THR A 48 11.82 -6.37 1.67
N CYS A 49 11.87 -5.07 1.36
CA CYS A 49 12.79 -4.13 2.00
C CYS A 49 12.54 -3.99 3.51
N LYS A 50 11.26 -3.95 3.92
CA LYS A 50 10.86 -3.94 5.33
C LYS A 50 11.31 -5.20 6.06
N ALA A 51 11.06 -6.37 5.48
CA ALA A 51 11.49 -7.63 6.06
C ALA A 51 13.02 -7.69 6.23
N ILE A 52 13.78 -7.28 5.21
CA ILE A 52 15.25 -7.23 5.28
C ILE A 52 15.70 -6.29 6.40
N GLY A 53 15.15 -5.08 6.46
CA GLY A 53 15.54 -4.08 7.45
C GLY A 53 15.21 -4.48 8.89
N ILE A 54 14.06 -5.12 9.11
CA ILE A 54 13.67 -5.67 10.42
C ILE A 54 14.61 -6.81 10.83
N ILE A 55 14.81 -7.80 9.97
CA ILE A 55 15.60 -9.00 10.31
C ILE A 55 17.08 -8.64 10.51
N SER A 56 17.61 -7.66 9.77
CA SER A 56 18.98 -7.20 9.94
C SER A 56 19.26 -6.70 11.36
N ASN A 57 18.31 -6.01 11.99
CA ASN A 57 18.45 -5.50 13.36
C ASN A 57 17.92 -6.48 14.43
N ASN A 58 17.08 -7.44 14.04
CA ASN A 58 16.46 -8.44 14.91
C ASN A 58 16.73 -9.86 14.35
N PRO A 59 17.98 -10.36 14.44
CA PRO A 59 18.42 -11.59 13.75
C PRO A 59 17.74 -12.88 14.27
N GLU A 60 17.11 -12.83 15.44
CA GLU A 60 16.30 -13.94 15.97
C GLU A 60 15.09 -14.29 15.07
N PHE A 61 14.69 -13.40 14.16
CA PHE A 61 13.60 -13.59 13.19
C PHE A 61 14.07 -14.01 11.79
N ALA A 62 15.27 -14.62 11.67
CA ALA A 62 15.85 -15.02 10.39
C ALA A 62 15.00 -16.03 9.58
N ASP A 63 14.06 -16.73 10.23
CA ASP A 63 13.12 -17.64 9.57
C ASP A 63 11.96 -16.92 8.85
N VAL A 64 11.83 -15.59 9.03
CA VAL A 64 10.80 -14.69 8.48
C VAL A 64 9.37 -14.97 8.98
N ARG A 65 9.00 -16.24 9.17
CA ARG A 65 7.65 -16.68 9.57
C ARG A 65 7.30 -16.25 10.99
N SER A 66 8.28 -16.22 11.88
CA SER A 66 8.15 -15.76 13.27
C SER A 66 7.73 -14.28 13.39
N LEU A 67 7.75 -13.51 12.30
CA LEU A 67 7.27 -12.13 12.26
C LEU A 67 5.75 -12.02 11.98
N GLU A 68 5.04 -13.12 11.71
CA GLU A 68 3.59 -13.06 11.43
C GLU A 68 2.79 -12.45 12.59
N GLY A 69 1.81 -11.62 12.23
CA GLY A 69 0.93 -10.95 13.18
C GLY A 69 1.61 -9.74 13.78
N LEU A 70 1.43 -9.53 15.08
CA LEU A 70 2.11 -8.47 15.82
C LEU A 70 3.54 -8.93 16.11
N SER A 71 4.49 -8.48 15.30
CA SER A 71 5.88 -8.91 15.37
C SER A 71 6.51 -8.47 16.71
N PRO A 72 7.06 -9.37 17.53
CA PRO A 72 7.61 -9.01 18.84
C PRO A 72 9.05 -8.49 18.76
N THR A 73 9.34 -7.60 17.82
CA THR A 73 10.68 -7.03 17.60
C THR A 73 11.05 -6.06 18.72
N ARG A 74 12.35 -5.94 18.98
CA ARG A 74 12.88 -5.08 20.06
C ARG A 74 13.61 -3.86 19.55
N LYS A 75 14.08 -3.91 18.30
CA LYS A 75 14.85 -2.85 17.67
C LYS A 75 14.15 -2.36 16.41
N PRO A 76 14.19 -1.04 16.14
CA PRO A 76 13.79 -0.48 14.85
C PRO A 76 14.43 -1.20 13.67
N SER A 77 13.73 -1.23 12.54
CA SER A 77 14.33 -1.61 11.26
C SER A 77 15.58 -0.77 10.97
N VAL A 78 16.48 -1.29 10.14
CA VAL A 78 17.43 -0.45 9.39
C VAL A 78 16.66 0.70 8.73
N PRO A 79 17.18 1.94 8.68
CA PRO A 79 16.48 3.07 8.07
C PRO A 79 16.06 2.77 6.62
N ILE A 80 14.77 2.98 6.33
CA ILE A 80 14.21 2.76 4.99
C ILE A 80 13.76 4.09 4.39
N MET A 81 14.17 4.33 3.15
CA MET A 81 13.60 5.35 2.27
C MET A 81 12.75 4.67 1.20
N ALA A 82 11.46 4.98 1.13
CA ALA A 82 10.54 4.34 0.20
C ALA A 82 10.20 5.25 -0.99
N ILE A 83 10.32 4.71 -2.20
CA ILE A 83 10.04 5.37 -3.47
C ILE A 83 9.01 4.51 -4.22
N PRO A 84 7.70 4.75 -4.02
CA PRO A 84 6.64 4.01 -4.68
C PRO A 84 6.65 4.22 -6.19
N THR A 85 6.54 3.13 -6.96
CA THR A 85 6.35 3.17 -8.43
C THR A 85 4.96 2.71 -8.86
N THR A 86 4.09 2.42 -7.89
CA THR A 86 2.68 2.07 -8.13
C THR A 86 1.76 2.85 -7.19
N ALA A 87 0.67 3.42 -7.73
CA ALA A 87 -0.37 4.07 -6.94
C ALA A 87 -1.39 3.02 -6.46
N GLY A 88 -1.13 2.37 -5.31
CA GLY A 88 -1.95 1.26 -4.81
C GLY A 88 -1.70 0.91 -3.34
N THR A 89 -0.60 0.22 -3.08
CA THR A 89 -0.39 -0.53 -1.85
C THR A 89 -0.13 0.31 -0.60
N ALA A 90 0.34 1.55 -0.76
CA ALA A 90 0.71 2.44 0.35
C ALA A 90 1.69 1.85 1.37
N ALA A 91 2.52 0.89 0.94
CA ALA A 91 3.48 0.21 1.79
C ALA A 91 4.54 1.17 2.38
N GLU A 92 4.73 2.34 1.77
CA GLU A 92 5.69 3.36 2.20
C GLU A 92 5.28 4.08 3.49
N VAL A 93 4.01 3.96 3.89
CA VAL A 93 3.43 4.65 5.05
C VAL A 93 2.68 3.70 6.01
N THR A 94 2.56 2.41 5.65
CA THR A 94 1.97 1.42 6.54
C THR A 94 3.03 0.85 7.48
N ILE A 95 2.58 0.20 8.56
CA ILE A 95 3.41 -0.62 9.47
C ILE A 95 3.27 -2.12 9.17
N ASN A 96 2.86 -2.43 7.93
CA ASN A 96 2.57 -3.80 7.51
C ASN A 96 3.46 -4.18 6.33
N TYR A 97 3.76 -5.48 6.23
CA TYR A 97 4.32 -6.09 5.02
C TYR A 97 3.81 -7.54 4.89
N VAL A 98 3.72 -8.03 3.65
CA VAL A 98 3.15 -9.34 3.34
C VAL A 98 4.17 -10.22 2.64
N ILE A 99 4.48 -11.36 3.25
CA ILE A 99 5.41 -12.36 2.69
C ILE A 99 4.66 -13.65 2.35
N THR A 100 5.12 -14.35 1.31
CA THR A 100 4.60 -15.63 0.86
C THR A 100 5.43 -16.77 1.44
N ASP A 101 4.76 -17.65 2.19
CA ASP A 101 5.29 -18.94 2.62
C ASP A 101 4.97 -19.99 1.56
N GLU A 102 5.96 -20.34 0.74
CA GLU A 102 5.81 -21.33 -0.34
C GLU A 102 5.57 -22.74 0.19
N GLU A 103 6.14 -23.07 1.34
CA GLU A 103 6.01 -24.39 1.98
C GLU A 103 4.58 -24.60 2.49
N LYS A 104 4.03 -23.61 3.20
CA LYS A 104 2.64 -23.63 3.69
C LYS A 104 1.62 -23.12 2.68
N ARG A 105 2.06 -22.75 1.47
CA ARG A 105 1.25 -22.22 0.36
C ARG A 105 0.29 -21.10 0.77
N ARG A 106 0.77 -20.18 1.60
CA ARG A 106 -0.04 -19.07 2.11
C ARG A 106 0.76 -17.78 2.17
N LYS A 107 0.04 -16.67 2.20
CA LYS A 107 0.62 -15.38 2.56
C LYS A 107 0.38 -15.14 4.05
N PHE A 108 1.31 -14.46 4.70
CA PHE A 108 1.16 -14.01 6.08
C PHE A 108 1.49 -12.53 6.15
N VAL A 109 0.82 -11.83 7.06
CA VAL A 109 0.99 -10.40 7.26
C VAL A 109 1.79 -10.19 8.53
N CYS A 110 2.81 -9.37 8.44
CA CYS A 110 3.60 -8.89 9.57
C CYS A 110 3.16 -7.45 9.86
N VAL A 111 2.98 -7.12 11.14
CA VAL A 111 2.53 -5.82 11.63
C VAL A 111 3.51 -5.36 12.70
N ASP A 112 4.28 -4.32 12.41
CA ASP A 112 5.34 -3.85 13.28
C ASP A 112 5.60 -2.34 13.15
N PRO A 113 5.37 -1.53 14.20
CA PRO A 113 5.72 -0.11 14.18
C PRO A 113 7.20 0.17 13.85
N HIS A 114 8.09 -0.79 14.11
CA HIS A 114 9.52 -0.66 13.80
C HIS A 114 9.84 -0.72 12.30
N ASP A 115 8.90 -1.15 11.43
CA ASP A 115 9.11 -1.26 9.98
C ASP A 115 8.77 0.00 9.18
N ILE A 116 8.26 1.05 9.85
CA ILE A 116 7.84 2.28 9.19
C ILE A 116 9.04 2.96 8.48
N PRO A 117 8.94 3.24 7.17
CA PRO A 117 9.97 4.00 6.47
C PRO A 117 10.17 5.39 7.07
N GLN A 118 11.43 5.85 7.11
CA GLN A 118 11.79 7.15 7.67
C GLN A 118 11.42 8.30 6.73
N ALA A 119 11.42 8.03 5.41
CA ALA A 119 10.97 8.97 4.41
C ALA A 119 10.27 8.23 3.26
N ALA A 120 9.21 8.84 2.74
CA ALA A 120 8.51 8.40 1.55
C ALA A 120 8.59 9.49 0.47
N PHE A 121 9.03 9.12 -0.73
CA PHE A 121 9.18 10.01 -1.88
C PHE A 121 8.11 9.70 -2.90
N ILE A 122 6.93 10.30 -2.70
CA ILE A 122 5.78 10.11 -3.57
C ILE A 122 5.94 11.00 -4.81
N ASP A 123 6.57 10.44 -5.85
CA ASP A 123 6.75 11.08 -7.15
C ASP A 123 5.97 10.32 -8.23
N ALA A 124 5.10 11.02 -8.92
CA ALA A 124 4.26 10.44 -9.93
C ALA A 124 4.99 10.21 -11.26
N ASP A 125 6.09 10.93 -11.51
CA ASP A 125 6.96 10.67 -12.66
C ASP A 125 7.51 9.22 -12.58
N MET A 126 7.66 8.68 -11.37
CA MET A 126 8.05 7.29 -11.10
C MET A 126 6.90 6.27 -11.29
N MET A 127 5.66 6.73 -11.41
CA MET A 127 4.44 5.93 -11.58
C MET A 127 3.90 5.96 -13.02
N ASP A 128 4.32 6.95 -13.81
CA ASP A 128 3.83 7.21 -15.15
C ASP A 128 4.02 6.02 -16.11
N GLY A 129 5.13 5.30 -15.93
CA GLY A 129 5.52 4.12 -16.73
C GLY A 129 4.66 2.87 -16.50
N MET A 130 3.72 2.88 -15.55
CA MET A 130 2.82 1.74 -15.36
C MET A 130 1.94 1.48 -16.60
N PRO A 131 1.80 0.22 -17.07
CA PRO A 131 0.82 -0.12 -18.10
C PRO A 131 -0.61 0.22 -17.65
N PRO A 132 -1.54 0.59 -18.56
CA PRO A 132 -2.92 0.95 -18.21
C PRO A 132 -3.63 -0.10 -17.35
N ALA A 133 -3.43 -1.39 -17.64
CA ALA A 133 -3.99 -2.48 -16.86
C ALA A 133 -3.44 -2.54 -15.43
N LEU A 134 -2.17 -2.20 -15.22
CA LEU A 134 -1.57 -2.13 -13.89
C LEU A 134 -2.09 -0.91 -13.13
N LYS A 135 -2.18 0.27 -13.79
CA LYS A 135 -2.80 1.48 -13.21
C LYS A 135 -4.22 1.22 -12.73
N ALA A 136 -5.03 0.52 -13.54
CA ALA A 136 -6.38 0.16 -13.18
C ALA A 136 -6.42 -0.78 -11.97
N ALA A 137 -5.61 -1.84 -11.97
CA ALA A 137 -5.57 -2.80 -10.88
C ALA A 137 -5.12 -2.16 -9.56
N THR A 138 -4.02 -1.39 -9.56
CA THR A 138 -3.50 -0.76 -8.35
C THR A 138 -4.39 0.38 -7.87
N GLY A 139 -5.06 1.10 -8.77
CA GLY A 139 -6.01 2.13 -8.37
C GLY A 139 -7.29 1.58 -7.74
N VAL A 140 -7.78 0.43 -8.20
CA VAL A 140 -8.90 -0.29 -7.55
C VAL A 140 -8.47 -0.88 -6.22
N ASP A 141 -7.23 -1.38 -6.11
CA ASP A 141 -6.62 -1.79 -4.84
C ASP A 141 -6.58 -0.62 -3.83
N ALA A 142 -6.10 0.56 -4.25
CA ALA A 142 -6.13 1.78 -3.42
C ALA A 142 -7.56 2.15 -2.98
N LEU A 143 -8.54 2.03 -3.89
CA LEU A 143 -9.94 2.30 -3.58
C LEU A 143 -10.49 1.30 -2.57
N THR A 144 -10.09 0.03 -2.67
CA THR A 144 -10.50 -1.04 -1.77
C THR A 144 -9.96 -0.76 -0.36
N HIS A 145 -8.67 -0.41 -0.22
CA HIS A 145 -8.11 0.04 1.07
C HIS A 145 -8.88 1.25 1.63
N ALA A 146 -9.24 2.21 0.77
CA ALA A 146 -9.98 3.39 1.20
C ALA A 146 -11.38 3.04 1.71
N ILE A 147 -12.12 2.17 1.01
CA ILE A 147 -13.46 1.73 1.40
C ILE A 147 -13.40 0.87 2.66
N GLU A 148 -12.55 -0.16 2.69
CA GLU A 148 -12.40 -1.06 3.84
C GLU A 148 -11.96 -0.31 5.09
N GLY A 149 -11.01 0.62 4.96
CA GLY A 149 -10.58 1.49 6.05
C GLY A 149 -11.66 2.48 6.52
N TYR A 150 -12.60 2.88 5.65
CA TYR A 150 -13.74 3.70 6.04
C TYR A 150 -14.83 2.90 6.78
N ILE A 151 -14.99 1.61 6.52
CA ILE A 151 -16.05 0.78 7.13
C ILE A 151 -15.54 -0.18 8.20
N THR A 152 -14.23 -0.17 8.47
CA THR A 152 -13.60 -1.04 9.47
C THR A 152 -14.13 -0.77 10.88
N ARG A 153 -14.10 -1.80 11.74
CA ARG A 153 -14.54 -1.72 13.14
C ARG A 153 -13.70 -0.75 13.98
N SER A 154 -12.46 -0.49 13.56
CA SER A 154 -11.52 0.39 14.24
C SER A 154 -11.54 1.83 13.72
N ALA A 155 -12.52 2.17 12.86
CA ALA A 155 -12.63 3.49 12.27
C ALA A 155 -12.99 4.55 13.33
N TRP A 156 -12.35 5.71 13.26
CA TRP A 156 -12.61 6.87 14.09
C TRP A 156 -12.54 8.17 13.27
N ALA A 157 -12.88 9.30 13.87
CA ALA A 157 -13.14 10.55 13.14
C ALA A 157 -12.02 10.98 12.18
N LEU A 158 -10.75 10.85 12.58
CA LEU A 158 -9.62 11.23 11.72
C LEU A 158 -9.48 10.27 10.53
N THR A 159 -9.56 8.96 10.77
CA THR A 159 -9.47 7.96 9.70
C THR A 159 -10.64 8.07 8.75
N ASP A 160 -11.84 8.36 9.25
CA ASP A 160 -13.02 8.58 8.41
C ASP A 160 -12.81 9.75 7.44
N ALA A 161 -12.27 10.86 7.92
CA ALA A 161 -11.96 12.04 7.10
C ALA A 161 -10.91 11.73 6.01
N LEU A 162 -9.93 10.89 6.33
CA LEU A 162 -8.85 10.54 5.40
C LEU A 162 -9.32 9.55 4.34
N HIS A 163 -10.01 8.48 4.75
CA HIS A 163 -10.54 7.48 3.83
C HIS A 163 -11.61 8.06 2.90
N ILE A 164 -12.52 8.92 3.39
CA ILE A 164 -13.54 9.51 2.50
C ILE A 164 -12.91 10.43 1.46
N LYS A 165 -11.87 11.18 1.84
CA LYS A 165 -11.15 12.04 0.89
C LYS A 165 -10.34 11.21 -0.12
N ALA A 166 -9.75 10.10 0.31
CA ALA A 166 -9.08 9.16 -0.57
C ALA A 166 -10.07 8.57 -1.60
N ILE A 167 -11.24 8.11 -1.18
CA ILE A 167 -12.29 7.61 -2.08
C ILE A 167 -12.66 8.66 -3.13
N GLU A 168 -12.88 9.91 -2.71
CA GLU A 168 -13.23 11.02 -3.62
C GLU A 168 -12.14 11.26 -4.68
N ILE A 169 -10.87 11.34 -4.26
CA ILE A 169 -9.73 11.55 -5.14
C ILE A 169 -9.59 10.36 -6.12
N ILE A 170 -9.66 9.13 -5.60
CA ILE A 170 -9.51 7.90 -6.38
C ILE A 170 -10.59 7.77 -7.44
N ALA A 171 -11.85 7.89 -7.04
CA ALA A 171 -12.98 7.81 -7.96
C ALA A 171 -12.92 8.90 -9.05
N GLY A 172 -12.43 10.09 -8.70
CA GLY A 172 -12.34 11.23 -9.61
C GLY A 172 -11.22 11.14 -10.65
N ALA A 173 -10.08 10.52 -10.33
CA ALA A 173 -8.90 10.55 -11.21
C ALA A 173 -8.52 9.20 -11.84
N LEU A 174 -8.99 8.05 -11.32
CA LEU A 174 -8.51 6.73 -11.76
C LEU A 174 -8.73 6.49 -13.27
N ARG A 175 -9.88 6.89 -13.81
CA ARG A 175 -10.19 6.72 -15.24
C ARG A 175 -9.23 7.51 -16.14
N GLY A 176 -8.96 8.77 -15.78
CA GLY A 176 -8.01 9.63 -16.51
C GLY A 176 -6.59 9.09 -16.42
N ALA A 177 -6.16 8.64 -15.24
CA ALA A 177 -4.84 8.05 -15.04
C ALA A 177 -4.63 6.79 -15.91
N VAL A 178 -5.64 5.92 -16.01
CA VAL A 178 -5.62 4.74 -16.89
C VAL A 178 -5.57 5.12 -18.37
N ALA A 179 -6.26 6.20 -18.77
CA ALA A 179 -6.20 6.75 -20.12
C ALA A 179 -4.88 7.47 -20.46
N GLY A 180 -3.98 7.63 -19.48
CA GLY A 180 -2.69 8.33 -19.67
C GLY A 180 -2.79 9.84 -19.57
N GLU A 181 -3.88 10.37 -19.00
CA GLU A 181 -4.04 11.81 -18.77
C GLU A 181 -3.11 12.29 -17.65
N LYS A 182 -2.18 13.19 -17.98
CA LYS A 182 -1.26 13.82 -17.02
C LYS A 182 -1.88 15.02 -16.29
N ARG A 183 -3.21 15.09 -16.15
CA ARG A 183 -3.89 16.31 -15.68
C ARG A 183 -5.10 16.02 -14.79
N GLY A 184 -4.89 15.99 -13.47
CA GLY A 184 -5.96 16.11 -12.48
C GLY A 184 -6.31 17.58 -12.21
N ARG A 185 -7.59 17.90 -12.01
CA ARG A 185 -8.10 19.28 -11.82
C ARG A 185 -7.36 20.07 -10.72
N ARG A 186 -7.00 21.32 -11.05
CA ARG A 186 -6.65 22.39 -10.09
C ARG A 186 -7.93 22.96 -9.45
N GLY A 187 -7.90 23.17 -8.13
CA GLY A 187 -8.96 23.76 -7.28
C GLY A 187 -9.31 22.74 -6.19
N ASP A 188 -9.02 22.90 -4.89
CA ASP A 188 -8.98 24.10 -4.06
C ASP A 188 -7.96 23.94 -2.92
N GLY A 189 -7.52 25.06 -2.34
CA GLY A 189 -6.43 25.12 -1.38
C GLY A 189 -6.71 24.43 -0.05
N ALA A 190 -5.92 23.41 0.26
CA ALA A 190 -5.45 23.02 1.59
C ALA A 190 -4.51 21.81 1.44
N GLY A 191 -3.19 22.00 1.58
CA GLY A 191 -2.18 21.03 2.04
C GLY A 191 -2.12 19.57 1.55
N ALA A 192 -2.97 19.12 0.62
CA ALA A 192 -3.11 17.72 0.23
C ALA A 192 -2.65 17.54 -1.23
N ILE A 193 -1.71 16.61 -1.40
CA ILE A 193 -1.48 15.79 -2.61
C ILE A 193 -1.77 16.53 -3.93
N ARG A 194 -0.73 17.10 -4.54
CA ARG A 194 -0.78 17.63 -5.90
C ARG A 194 -1.20 16.50 -6.86
N CYS A 195 -2.44 16.56 -7.33
CA CYS A 195 -2.94 15.87 -8.52
C CYS A 195 -2.32 16.45 -9.81
N ARG A 196 -0.99 16.60 -9.87
CA ARG A 196 -0.33 16.86 -11.15
C ARG A 196 -0.34 15.58 -12.00
N ASP A 197 -0.36 14.40 -11.37
CA ASP A 197 0.02 13.17 -12.06
C ASP A 197 -0.64 11.89 -11.47
N GLY A 198 -1.82 12.00 -10.84
CA GLY A 198 -2.68 10.82 -10.55
C GLY A 198 -2.22 9.85 -9.45
N VAL A 199 -1.60 10.35 -8.37
CA VAL A 199 -1.19 9.51 -7.24
C VAL A 199 -2.31 9.35 -6.22
N PHE A 200 -2.67 8.09 -5.96
CA PHE A 200 -3.67 7.66 -5.00
C PHE A 200 -2.96 7.10 -3.77
N GLN A 201 -3.11 7.75 -2.61
CA GLN A 201 -2.50 7.23 -1.38
C GLN A 201 -3.42 7.43 -0.17
N CYS A 202 -3.85 6.33 0.43
CA CYS A 202 -4.58 6.32 1.69
C CYS A 202 -3.60 6.00 2.82
N GLY A 203 -2.90 7.01 3.34
CA GLY A 203 -1.85 6.86 4.34
C GLY A 203 -2.29 7.03 5.79
N ALA A 204 -3.58 7.09 6.09
CA ALA A 204 -4.00 7.46 7.43
C ALA A 204 -5.22 6.67 7.92
N GLY A 205 -4.93 5.49 8.46
CA GLY A 205 -5.85 4.72 9.28
C GLY A 205 -5.73 3.20 9.18
N ALA A 206 -5.05 2.66 8.17
CA ALA A 206 -4.86 1.22 7.99
C ALA A 206 -3.79 0.59 8.90
N GLY A 207 -3.03 1.41 9.64
CA GLY A 207 -1.84 1.04 10.41
C GLY A 207 -2.06 0.19 11.67
N ALA A 208 -3.10 -0.63 11.73
CA ALA A 208 -3.24 -1.60 12.83
C ALA A 208 -4.02 -2.87 12.47
N TRP A 209 -4.73 -2.95 11.33
CA TRP A 209 -5.73 -4.02 11.15
C TRP A 209 -5.86 -4.67 9.77
N ASP A 210 -5.15 -4.22 8.73
CA ASP A 210 -5.22 -4.90 7.42
C ASP A 210 -4.61 -6.31 7.41
N GLY A 211 -3.94 -6.74 8.48
CA GLY A 211 -3.42 -8.10 8.60
C GLY A 211 -4.47 -9.19 8.88
N ALA A 212 -5.55 -8.89 9.61
CA ALA A 212 -6.40 -9.95 10.20
C ALA A 212 -7.72 -10.23 9.47
N SER A 213 -8.24 -9.25 8.71
CA SER A 213 -9.53 -9.34 7.99
C SER A 213 -9.34 -9.49 6.48
N ALA A 214 -8.49 -8.66 5.87
CA ALA A 214 -8.17 -8.77 4.44
C ALA A 214 -7.43 -10.08 4.13
N GLY A 215 -6.51 -10.50 5.02
CA GLY A 215 -5.74 -11.73 4.87
C GLY A 215 -6.57 -13.02 4.81
N ARG A 216 -7.75 -13.08 5.47
CA ARG A 216 -8.60 -14.28 5.45
C ARG A 216 -9.54 -14.37 4.25
N VAL A 217 -9.79 -13.24 3.59
CA VAL A 217 -10.88 -13.13 2.61
C VAL A 217 -10.33 -12.81 1.20
N LEU A 218 -9.13 -12.20 1.06
CA LEU A 218 -8.57 -11.77 -0.23
C LEU A 218 -7.44 -12.66 -0.82
N GLN A 219 -6.94 -13.68 -0.10
CA GLN A 219 -5.63 -14.28 -0.43
C GLN A 219 -5.59 -15.42 -1.48
N HIS A 220 -6.49 -15.44 -2.48
CA HIS A 220 -6.40 -16.37 -3.64
C HIS A 220 -6.42 -15.69 -5.02
N ALA A 221 -6.11 -14.40 -5.05
CA ALA A 221 -6.32 -13.57 -6.22
C ALA A 221 -5.03 -12.93 -6.73
N ALA A 222 -4.54 -13.35 -7.90
CA ALA A 222 -3.72 -12.46 -8.72
C ALA A 222 -4.50 -11.15 -8.95
N ARG A 223 -3.85 -9.97 -8.92
CA ARG A 223 -4.43 -8.60 -8.91
C ARG A 223 -5.71 -8.34 -9.75
N ARG A 224 -5.97 -9.13 -10.81
CA ARG A 224 -7.25 -9.10 -11.56
C ARG A 224 -8.46 -9.61 -10.76
N ARG A 225 -8.27 -10.58 -9.86
CA ARG A 225 -9.33 -11.19 -9.05
C ARG A 225 -9.70 -10.32 -7.84
N GLU A 226 -8.81 -9.46 -7.34
CA GLU A 226 -9.11 -8.45 -6.31
C GLU A 226 -10.19 -7.47 -6.78
N CYS A 227 -10.17 -7.05 -8.06
CA CYS A 227 -11.20 -6.16 -8.62
C CYS A 227 -12.61 -6.78 -8.62
N TYR A 228 -12.74 -8.07 -8.97
CA TYR A 228 -14.02 -8.78 -8.94
C TYR A 228 -14.48 -9.06 -7.50
N PHE A 229 -13.52 -9.30 -6.63
CA PHE A 229 -13.76 -9.64 -5.25
C PHE A 229 -14.15 -8.42 -4.41
N ALA A 230 -13.52 -7.26 -4.63
CA ALA A 230 -13.89 -5.99 -4.01
C ALA A 230 -15.37 -5.64 -4.28
N SER A 231 -15.85 -5.79 -5.52
CA SER A 231 -17.26 -5.57 -5.84
C SER A 231 -18.21 -6.55 -5.13
N ALA A 232 -17.77 -7.78 -4.85
CA ALA A 232 -18.57 -8.78 -4.16
C ALA A 232 -18.54 -8.59 -2.63
N CYS A 233 -17.39 -8.24 -2.07
CA CYS A 233 -17.22 -7.87 -0.67
C CYS A 233 -17.97 -6.60 -0.32
N ASP A 234 -17.90 -5.56 -1.17
CA ASP A 234 -18.68 -4.34 -1.03
C ASP A 234 -20.18 -4.66 -1.03
N ALA A 235 -20.66 -5.55 -1.91
CA ALA A 235 -22.07 -5.94 -1.94
C ALA A 235 -22.51 -6.68 -0.65
N PHE A 236 -21.61 -7.45 -0.04
CA PHE A 236 -21.87 -8.14 1.23
C PHE A 236 -21.82 -7.16 2.42
N GLN A 237 -20.79 -6.32 2.51
CA GLN A 237 -20.62 -5.31 3.54
C GLN A 237 -21.66 -4.17 3.43
N CYS A 238 -22.19 -3.94 2.22
CA CYS A 238 -23.33 -3.07 1.95
C CYS A 238 -24.53 -3.35 2.88
N ARG A 239 -24.75 -4.64 3.20
CA ARG A 239 -25.84 -5.09 4.07
C ARG A 239 -25.52 -4.94 5.56
N ALA A 240 -24.25 -4.90 5.94
CA ALA A 240 -23.83 -4.86 7.34
C ALA A 240 -23.73 -3.43 7.90
N TYR A 241 -23.43 -2.42 7.08
CA TYR A 241 -23.17 -1.03 7.53
C TYR A 241 -23.94 0.06 6.74
N PRO A 242 -25.29 0.03 6.72
CA PRO A 242 -26.12 0.90 5.88
C PRO A 242 -25.84 2.42 5.93
N PRO A 243 -25.60 3.08 7.09
CA PRO A 243 -25.40 4.52 7.11
C PRO A 243 -24.08 4.97 6.45
N ARG A 244 -22.98 4.23 6.64
CA ARG A 244 -21.66 4.56 6.03
C ARG A 244 -21.66 4.33 4.51
N ASN A 245 -22.33 3.28 4.05
CA ASN A 245 -22.47 2.99 2.62
C ASN A 245 -23.26 4.08 1.89
N SER A 246 -24.23 4.72 2.56
CA SER A 246 -24.95 5.84 1.99
C SER A 246 -24.06 7.06 1.73
N VAL A 247 -22.98 7.26 2.50
CA VAL A 247 -22.02 8.37 2.28
C VAL A 247 -21.17 8.10 1.04
N ILE A 248 -20.66 6.87 0.91
CA ILE A 248 -19.92 6.43 -0.29
C ILE A 248 -20.82 6.55 -1.54
N LEU A 249 -22.07 6.11 -1.45
CA LEU A 249 -23.02 6.14 -2.57
C LEU A 249 -23.61 7.53 -2.85
N ARG A 250 -23.73 8.43 -1.86
CA ARG A 250 -24.06 9.86 -2.09
C ARG A 250 -22.93 10.57 -2.82
N GLY A 251 -21.70 10.06 -2.70
CA GLY A 251 -20.57 10.37 -3.58
C GLY A 251 -20.73 9.85 -5.01
N ARG A 252 -21.85 9.20 -5.40
CA ARG A 252 -22.24 9.09 -6.82
C ARG A 252 -22.63 10.47 -7.31
N TRP A 253 -21.61 11.20 -7.74
CA TRP A 253 -21.73 12.41 -8.54
C TRP A 253 -22.50 12.04 -9.82
N ARG A 254 -23.82 12.24 -9.81
CA ARG A 254 -24.61 12.34 -11.03
C ARG A 254 -23.96 13.42 -11.88
N GLU A 255 -23.76 13.14 -13.16
CA GLU A 255 -23.52 14.20 -14.14
C GLU A 255 -24.62 15.26 -13.97
N GLY A 256 -24.22 16.50 -13.68
CA GLY A 256 -25.14 17.62 -13.45
C GLY A 256 -25.35 17.92 -11.97
N GLY A 257 -24.60 18.91 -11.48
CA GLY A 257 -24.72 19.41 -10.11
C GLY A 257 -26.13 19.88 -9.79
N ARG A 258 -26.75 19.21 -8.81
CA ARG A 258 -27.70 19.78 -7.85
C ARG A 258 -27.85 18.81 -6.69
N ILE A 259 -27.51 19.29 -5.50
CA ILE A 259 -27.88 18.66 -4.23
C ILE A 259 -29.21 19.33 -3.87
N GLU A 260 -30.31 18.58 -3.88
CA GLU A 260 -31.54 18.99 -3.19
C GLU A 260 -31.67 18.18 -1.89
N SER A 261 -32.11 18.91 -0.88
CA SER A 261 -32.16 18.64 0.57
C SER A 261 -32.90 17.37 0.98
#